data_AF-A0A0S8D524-F1
#
_entry.id   AF-A0A0S8D524-F1
#
_cell.length_a   1.000
_cell.length_b   1.000
_cell.length_c   1.000
_cell.angle_alpha   90.00
_cell.angle_beta   90.00
_cell.angle_gamma   90.00
#
_symmetry.space_group_name_H-M   'P 1'
#
loop_
_entity.id
_entity.type
_entity.pdbx_description
1 polymer ?
#
loop_
_entity_poly.entity_id
_entity_poly.type
_entity_poly.pdbx_seq_one_letter_code
_entity_poly.pdbx_strand_id
1 'polypeptide(L)'
;MRTTTDKRKSLVKAGRRLIHSKGFNATTLADIAQASGVPLGNVYYYFRTKEELLDAVVHEQEDEFRSRVARFEKAATPQARLLAFLDSVIESRMSITRHGCPVGSLSQEMNKRGGASRARVNRQLVARAQWASAQFREMGRTDAQELGVWLTGSVQGVILMANALNDPAVIERQIGQLKAWVQKF
;
A
#
# COMPACT_ATOMS: atom_id res chain seq x y z
N MET A 1 -2.53 -12.31 -29.72
CA MET A 1 -1.18 -12.65 -29.20
C MET A 1 -0.76 -11.57 -28.21
N ARG A 2 -0.52 -11.89 -26.92
CA ARG A 2 -0.12 -10.88 -25.91
C ARG A 2 1.32 -10.43 -26.17
N THR A 3 1.58 -9.12 -26.14
CA THR A 3 2.92 -8.56 -26.34
C THR A 3 3.84 -8.86 -25.15
N THR A 4 5.16 -8.74 -25.34
CA THR A 4 6.18 -8.89 -24.29
C THR A 4 5.88 -8.00 -23.07
N THR A 5 5.45 -6.76 -23.31
CA THR A 5 5.04 -5.81 -22.27
C THR A 5 3.80 -6.28 -21.50
N ASP A 6 2.83 -6.89 -22.17
CA ASP A 6 1.60 -7.40 -21.53
C ASP A 6 1.89 -8.58 -20.60
N LYS A 7 2.85 -9.44 -20.98
CA LYS A 7 3.28 -10.57 -20.13
C LYS A 7 3.99 -10.09 -18.88
N ARG A 8 4.93 -9.13 -18.99
CA ARG A 8 5.59 -8.55 -17.82
C ARG A 8 4.58 -7.91 -16.86
N LYS A 9 3.64 -7.11 -17.38
CA LYS A 9 2.56 -6.52 -16.57
C LYS A 9 1.69 -7.58 -15.88
N SER A 10 1.35 -8.67 -16.59
CA SER A 10 0.57 -9.77 -16.04
C SER A 10 1.29 -10.47 -14.87
N LEU A 11 2.61 -10.66 -14.98
CA LEU A 11 3.45 -11.21 -13.92
C LEU A 11 3.51 -10.30 -12.69
N VAL A 12 3.72 -8.99 -12.88
CA VAL A 12 3.75 -8.01 -11.79
C VAL A 12 2.40 -7.99 -11.06
N LYS A 13 1.29 -7.92 -11.80
CA LYS A 13 -0.07 -7.92 -11.22
C LYS A 13 -0.37 -9.21 -10.44
N ALA A 14 0.07 -10.37 -10.96
CA ALA A 14 -0.07 -11.65 -10.26
C ALA A 14 0.79 -11.70 -8.99
N GLY A 15 2.05 -11.25 -9.09
CA GLY A 15 2.97 -11.15 -7.97
C GLY A 15 2.45 -10.24 -6.86
N ARG A 16 2.02 -9.03 -7.19
CA ARG A 16 1.40 -8.08 -6.26
C ARG A 16 0.23 -8.73 -5.50
N ARG A 17 -0.67 -9.42 -6.21
CA ARG A 17 -1.83 -10.09 -5.60
C ARG A 17 -1.42 -11.22 -4.66
N LEU A 18 -0.47 -12.07 -5.08
CA LEU A 18 0.00 -13.18 -4.26
C LEU A 18 0.79 -12.71 -3.05
N ILE A 19 1.68 -11.73 -3.21
CA ILE A 19 2.45 -11.14 -2.12
C ILE A 19 1.51 -10.50 -1.09
N HIS A 20 0.47 -9.78 -1.52
CA HIS A 20 -0.51 -9.19 -0.60
C HIS A 20 -1.31 -10.27 0.15
N SER A 21 -1.76 -11.32 -0.54
CA SER A 21 -2.66 -12.32 0.05
C SER A 21 -1.97 -13.42 0.84
N LYS A 22 -0.73 -13.80 0.47
CA LYS A 22 0.03 -14.92 1.05
C LYS A 22 1.32 -14.49 1.74
N GLY A 23 1.81 -13.28 1.48
CA GLY A 23 3.15 -12.84 1.89
C GLY A 23 4.21 -13.12 0.82
N PHE A 24 5.31 -12.38 0.89
CA PHE A 24 6.43 -12.46 -0.03
C PHE A 24 7.20 -13.77 0.10
N ASN A 25 7.46 -14.23 1.33
CA ASN A 25 8.23 -15.44 1.61
C ASN A 25 7.50 -16.70 1.12
N ALA A 26 6.18 -16.77 1.32
CA ALA A 26 5.34 -17.88 0.90
C ALA A 26 4.99 -17.88 -0.60
N THR A 27 5.39 -16.85 -1.35
CA THR A 27 5.15 -16.75 -2.80
C THR A 27 6.41 -17.14 -3.58
N THR A 28 6.29 -18.03 -4.56
CA THR A 28 7.38 -18.43 -5.48
C THR A 28 7.17 -17.85 -6.89
N LEU A 29 8.23 -17.85 -7.72
CA LEU A 29 8.08 -17.49 -9.15
C LEU A 29 7.18 -18.48 -9.90
N ALA A 30 7.12 -19.74 -9.47
CA ALA A 30 6.20 -20.74 -10.01
C ALA A 30 4.73 -20.42 -9.70
N ASP A 31 4.42 -20.02 -8.46
CA ASP A 31 3.08 -19.56 -8.10
C ASP A 31 2.64 -18.37 -8.96
N ILE A 32 3.54 -17.43 -9.20
CA ILE A 32 3.28 -16.24 -10.01
C ILE A 32 3.08 -16.61 -11.49
N ALA A 33 3.91 -17.52 -12.02
CA ALA A 33 3.77 -18.05 -13.38
C ALA A 33 2.36 -18.64 -13.57
N GLN A 34 1.97 -19.55 -12.69
CA GLN A 34 0.64 -20.17 -12.68
C GLN A 34 -0.48 -19.14 -12.57
N ALA A 35 -0.38 -18.22 -11.61
CA ALA A 35 -1.41 -17.21 -11.35
C ALA A 35 -1.54 -16.12 -12.44
N SER A 36 -0.52 -15.99 -13.31
CA SER A 36 -0.49 -15.06 -14.45
C SER A 36 -0.87 -15.72 -15.79
N GLY A 37 -0.86 -17.06 -15.86
CA GLY A 37 -0.99 -17.82 -17.10
C GLY A 37 0.21 -17.67 -18.03
N VAL A 38 1.37 -17.26 -17.51
CA VAL A 38 2.63 -17.16 -18.26
C VAL A 38 3.48 -18.40 -17.95
N PRO A 39 4.02 -19.11 -18.97
CA PRO A 39 4.89 -20.25 -18.73
C PRO A 39 6.08 -19.91 -17.82
N LEU A 40 6.46 -20.82 -16.92
CA LEU A 40 7.53 -20.59 -15.95
C LEU A 40 8.86 -20.19 -16.60
N GLY A 41 9.23 -20.84 -17.72
CA GLY A 41 10.44 -20.48 -18.47
C GLY A 41 10.43 -19.02 -18.95
N ASN A 42 9.26 -18.48 -19.30
CA ASN A 42 9.13 -17.07 -19.66
C ASN A 42 9.24 -16.14 -18.45
N VAL A 43 8.93 -16.59 -17.23
CA VAL A 43 9.10 -15.76 -16.02
C VAL A 43 10.56 -15.42 -15.80
N TYR A 44 11.45 -16.40 -15.91
CA TYR A 44 12.90 -16.21 -15.78
C TYR A 44 13.51 -15.30 -16.87
N TYR A 45 12.84 -15.17 -18.01
CA TYR A 45 13.21 -14.17 -19.02
C TYR A 45 12.94 -12.73 -18.56
N TYR A 46 11.86 -12.49 -17.80
CA TYR A 46 11.50 -11.15 -17.32
C TYR A 46 12.07 -10.78 -15.95
N PHE A 47 12.22 -11.78 -15.08
CA PHE A 47 12.64 -11.61 -13.70
C PHE A 47 13.57 -12.76 -13.32
N ARG A 48 14.85 -12.46 -13.13
CA ARG A 48 15.86 -13.46 -12.75
C ARG A 48 15.69 -13.90 -11.30
N THR A 49 15.19 -13.01 -10.45
CA THR A 49 14.97 -13.25 -9.02
C THR A 49 13.59 -12.79 -8.59
N LYS A 50 13.13 -13.30 -7.43
CA LYS A 50 11.87 -12.87 -6.83
C LYS A 50 11.94 -11.42 -6.36
N GLU A 51 13.14 -10.95 -5.98
CA GLU A 51 13.45 -9.59 -5.58
C GLU A 51 13.32 -8.60 -6.74
N GLU A 52 13.76 -8.98 -7.94
CA GLU A 52 13.57 -8.15 -9.14
C GLU A 52 12.08 -7.98 -9.47
N LEU A 53 11.28 -9.03 -9.29
CA LEU A 53 9.83 -8.95 -9.42
C LEU A 53 9.21 -8.08 -8.31
N LEU A 54 9.68 -8.23 -7.07
CA LEU A 54 9.25 -7.39 -5.95
C LEU A 54 9.51 -5.92 -6.25
N ASP A 55 10.64 -5.58 -6.85
CA ASP A 55 10.93 -4.20 -7.23
C ASP A 55 9.94 -3.67 -8.27
N ALA A 56 9.54 -4.48 -9.23
CA ALA A 56 8.48 -4.10 -10.16
C ALA A 56 7.11 -3.93 -9.48
N VAL A 57 6.79 -4.78 -8.49
CA VAL A 57 5.57 -4.66 -7.67
C VAL A 57 5.58 -3.38 -6.84
N VAL A 58 6.70 -3.05 -6.19
CA VAL A 58 6.85 -1.82 -5.42
C VAL A 58 6.70 -0.60 -6.32
N HIS A 59 7.23 -0.64 -7.55
CA HIS A 59 7.04 0.45 -8.51
C HIS A 59 5.56 0.65 -8.86
N GLU A 60 4.82 -0.43 -9.11
CA GLU A 60 3.37 -0.35 -9.36
C GLU A 60 2.61 0.19 -8.14
N GLN A 61 3.01 -0.15 -6.92
CA GLN A 61 2.41 0.40 -5.69
C GLN A 61 2.74 1.89 -5.50
N GLU A 62 3.94 2.33 -5.86
CA GLU A 62 4.34 3.75 -5.88
C GLU A 62 3.48 4.53 -6.90
N ASP A 63 3.30 3.98 -8.10
CA ASP A 63 2.49 4.59 -9.17
C ASP A 63 1.00 4.69 -8.78
N GLU A 64 0.47 3.65 -8.15
CA GLU A 64 -0.90 3.65 -7.61
C GLU A 64 -1.05 4.70 -6.52
N PHE A 65 -0.06 4.83 -5.61
CA PHE A 65 -0.11 5.84 -4.58
C PHE A 65 -0.04 7.26 -5.17
N ARG A 66 0.83 7.53 -6.15
CA ARG A 66 0.87 8.82 -6.85
C ARG A 66 -0.47 9.14 -7.52
N SER A 67 -1.10 8.14 -8.14
CA SER A 67 -2.42 8.30 -8.76
C SER A 67 -3.52 8.61 -7.74
N ARG A 68 -3.48 7.97 -6.56
CA ARG A 68 -4.40 8.26 -5.45
C ARG A 68 -4.18 9.67 -4.90
N VAL A 69 -2.92 10.07 -4.67
CA VAL A 69 -2.57 11.43 -4.27
C VAL A 69 -3.13 12.44 -5.27
N ALA A 70 -2.89 12.25 -6.58
CA ALA A 70 -3.44 13.14 -7.61
C ALA A 70 -4.99 13.22 -7.59
N ARG A 71 -5.69 12.14 -7.19
CA ARG A 71 -7.15 12.19 -6.95
C ARG A 71 -7.50 13.00 -5.70
N PHE A 72 -6.76 12.83 -4.60
CA PHE A 72 -6.99 13.58 -3.36
C PHE A 72 -6.79 15.07 -3.57
N GLU A 73 -5.70 15.47 -4.24
CA GLU A 73 -5.33 16.86 -4.54
C GLU A 73 -6.38 17.63 -5.39
N LYS A 74 -7.39 16.94 -5.95
CA LYS A 74 -8.55 17.60 -6.57
C LYS A 74 -9.45 18.31 -5.54
N ALA A 75 -9.36 17.94 -4.27
CA ALA A 75 -10.08 18.62 -3.21
C ALA A 75 -9.43 19.98 -2.89
N ALA A 76 -10.27 20.99 -2.65
CA ALA A 76 -9.84 22.38 -2.56
C ALA A 76 -8.96 22.69 -1.33
N THR A 77 -9.19 22.00 -0.21
CA THR A 77 -8.48 22.27 1.06
C THR A 77 -7.61 21.08 1.48
N PRO A 78 -6.46 21.30 2.14
CA PRO A 78 -5.62 20.24 2.70
C PRO A 78 -6.41 19.30 3.64
N GLN A 79 -7.34 19.84 4.43
CA GLN A 79 -8.24 19.04 5.26
C GLN A 79 -9.09 18.09 4.41
N ALA A 80 -9.72 18.57 3.34
CA ALA A 80 -10.54 17.73 2.46
C ALA A 80 -9.71 16.67 1.73
N ARG A 81 -8.44 16.95 1.41
CA ARG A 81 -7.50 15.96 0.85
C ARG A 81 -7.20 14.84 1.85
N LEU A 82 -6.96 15.17 3.13
CA LEU A 82 -6.79 14.18 4.20
C LEU A 82 -8.06 13.33 4.40
N LEU A 83 -9.25 13.93 4.32
CA LEU A 83 -10.52 13.19 4.38
C LEU A 83 -10.67 12.24 3.19
N ALA A 84 -10.30 12.66 1.98
CA ALA A 84 -10.29 11.79 0.79
C ALA A 84 -9.30 10.63 0.92
N PHE A 85 -8.14 10.86 1.55
CA PHE A 85 -7.21 9.77 1.89
C PHE A 85 -7.85 8.75 2.82
N LEU A 86 -8.54 9.19 3.89
CA LEU A 86 -9.26 8.32 4.82
C LEU A 86 -10.41 7.57 4.14
N ASP A 87 -11.16 8.23 3.25
CA ASP A 87 -12.21 7.59 2.46
C ASP A 87 -11.65 6.46 1.60
N SER A 88 -10.46 6.64 1.02
CA SER A 88 -9.82 5.59 0.23
C SER A 88 -9.43 4.36 1.06
N VAL A 89 -9.27 4.49 2.38
CA VAL A 89 -9.08 3.36 3.30
C VAL A 89 -10.40 2.60 3.47
N ILE A 90 -11.52 3.30 3.63
CA ILE A 90 -12.87 2.72 3.70
C ILE A 90 -13.25 2.02 2.37
N GLU A 91 -12.91 2.62 1.22
CA GLU A 91 -13.09 2.02 -0.11
C GLU A 91 -12.37 0.67 -0.21
N SER A 92 -11.20 0.54 0.44
CA SER A 92 -10.35 -0.66 0.39
C SER A 92 -10.66 -1.69 1.51
N ARG A 93 -11.67 -1.43 2.36
CA ARG A 93 -11.87 -2.13 3.64
C ARG A 93 -11.91 -3.65 3.54
N MET A 94 -12.64 -4.21 2.58
CA MET A 94 -12.78 -5.66 2.43
C MET A 94 -11.43 -6.34 2.19
N SER A 95 -10.58 -5.74 1.35
CA SER A 95 -9.28 -6.31 1.03
C SER A 95 -8.30 -6.19 2.19
N ILE A 96 -8.28 -5.04 2.88
CA ILE A 96 -7.32 -4.79 3.95
C ILE A 96 -7.74 -5.42 5.28
N THR A 97 -9.03 -5.67 5.51
CA THR A 97 -9.49 -6.56 6.60
C THR A 97 -9.01 -7.99 6.36
N ARG A 98 -9.06 -8.48 5.12
CA ARG A 98 -8.67 -9.88 4.83
C ARG A 98 -7.15 -10.10 4.88
N HIS A 99 -6.37 -9.13 4.40
CA HIS A 99 -4.94 -9.33 4.12
C HIS A 99 -4.01 -8.27 4.73
N GLY A 100 -4.56 -7.36 5.54
CA GLY A 100 -3.81 -6.21 6.04
C GLY A 100 -3.50 -5.17 4.95
N CYS A 101 -2.73 -4.16 5.33
CA CYS A 101 -2.27 -3.13 4.40
C CYS A 101 -1.22 -3.74 3.45
N PRO A 102 -1.37 -3.65 2.12
CA PRO A 102 -0.43 -4.26 1.16
C PRO A 102 1.00 -3.71 1.26
N VAL A 103 1.17 -2.49 1.76
CA VAL A 103 2.48 -1.89 2.02
C VAL A 103 2.93 -2.21 3.45
N GLY A 104 2.04 -2.09 4.44
CA GLY A 104 2.36 -2.29 5.85
C GLY A 104 2.81 -3.71 6.18
N SER A 105 2.07 -4.72 5.74
CA SER A 105 2.41 -6.13 5.97
C SER A 105 3.71 -6.52 5.26
N LEU A 106 3.89 -6.06 4.01
CA LEU A 106 5.12 -6.28 3.25
C LEU A 106 6.33 -5.60 3.93
N SER A 107 6.20 -4.37 4.42
CA SER A 107 7.24 -3.70 5.21
C SER A 107 7.65 -4.51 6.44
N GLN A 108 6.68 -5.03 7.20
CA GLN A 108 6.97 -5.85 8.38
C GLN A 108 7.70 -7.14 8.00
N GLU A 109 7.25 -7.83 6.96
CA GLU A 109 7.87 -9.05 6.46
C GLU A 109 9.31 -8.81 5.99
N MET A 110 9.54 -7.76 5.21
CA MET A 110 10.86 -7.39 4.72
C MET A 110 11.78 -6.91 5.84
N ASN A 111 11.25 -6.31 6.91
CA ASN A 111 12.04 -5.94 8.08
C ASN A 111 12.52 -7.17 8.87
N LYS A 112 11.70 -8.22 8.98
CA LYS A 112 12.10 -9.49 9.59
C LYS A 112 13.12 -10.24 8.75
N ARG A 113 12.96 -10.24 7.42
CA ARG A 113 13.85 -10.94 6.49
C ARG A 113 15.17 -10.22 6.24
N GLY A 114 15.17 -8.90 6.19
CA GLY A 114 16.29 -8.10 5.68
C GLY A 114 16.33 -8.06 4.14
N GLY A 115 17.52 -7.80 3.59
CA GLY A 115 17.75 -7.78 2.14
C GLY A 115 17.64 -6.40 1.48
N ALA A 116 18.07 -6.33 0.22
CA ALA A 116 18.28 -5.08 -0.52
C ALA A 116 16.99 -4.26 -0.71
N SER A 117 15.85 -4.90 -0.98
CA SER A 117 14.58 -4.21 -1.24
C SER A 117 13.91 -3.65 0.03
N ARG A 118 14.38 -3.98 1.24
CA ARG A 118 13.78 -3.55 2.53
C ARG A 118 13.63 -2.03 2.62
N ALA A 119 14.71 -1.30 2.34
CA ALA A 119 14.72 0.16 2.43
C ALA A 119 13.70 0.78 1.46
N ARG A 120 13.62 0.24 0.23
CA ARG A 120 12.69 0.72 -0.79
C ARG A 120 11.23 0.43 -0.43
N VAL A 121 10.93 -0.77 0.06
CA VAL A 121 9.59 -1.12 0.56
C VAL A 121 9.17 -0.15 1.68
N ASN A 122 10.04 0.12 2.65
CA ASN A 122 9.73 1.00 3.78
C ASN A 122 9.50 2.46 3.38
N ARG A 123 10.18 2.95 2.32
CA ARG A 123 9.96 4.31 1.80
C ARG A 123 8.51 4.57 1.41
N GLN A 124 7.73 3.54 1.07
CA GLN A 124 6.32 3.71 0.72
C GLN A 124 5.45 4.14 1.92
N LEU A 125 5.69 3.60 3.12
CA LEU A 125 4.99 4.08 4.33
C LEU A 125 5.45 5.48 4.71
N VAL A 126 6.76 5.75 4.59
CA VAL A 126 7.33 7.07 4.84
C VAL A 126 6.72 8.12 3.91
N ALA A 127 6.56 7.81 2.61
CA ALA A 127 5.94 8.71 1.65
C ALA A 127 4.49 9.06 1.99
N ARG A 128 3.73 8.12 2.57
CA ARG A 128 2.36 8.36 3.05
C ARG A 128 2.33 9.32 4.23
N ALA A 129 3.21 9.10 5.21
CA ALA A 129 3.35 10.00 6.34
C ALA A 129 3.80 11.39 5.91
N GLN A 130 4.79 11.49 5.01
CA GLN A 130 5.27 12.76 4.46
C GLN A 130 4.20 13.52 3.70
N TRP A 131 3.40 12.84 2.87
CA TRP A 131 2.28 13.48 2.17
C TRP A 131 1.23 14.00 3.16
N ALA A 132 0.86 13.20 4.17
CA ALA A 132 -0.06 13.65 5.22
C ALA A 132 0.49 14.86 5.99
N SER A 133 1.77 14.84 6.35
CA SER A 133 2.45 15.97 6.99
C SER A 133 2.45 17.22 6.13
N ALA A 134 2.55 17.11 4.80
CA ALA A 134 2.47 18.26 3.92
C ALA A 134 1.09 18.94 4.01
N GLN A 135 0.01 18.16 4.10
CA GLN A 135 -1.34 18.71 4.27
C GLN A 135 -1.49 19.46 5.60
N PHE A 136 -0.98 18.91 6.71
CA PHE A 136 -0.98 19.60 7.99
C PHE A 136 -0.15 20.89 7.96
N ARG A 137 0.98 20.90 7.25
CA ARG A 137 1.80 22.10 7.07
C ARG A 137 1.06 23.19 6.29
N GLU A 138 0.32 22.82 5.24
CA GLU A 138 -0.53 23.75 4.50
C GLU A 138 -1.67 24.34 5.35
N MET A 139 -2.11 23.62 6.40
CA MET A 139 -3.03 24.12 7.42
C MET A 139 -2.35 24.99 8.50
N GLY A 140 -1.07 25.35 8.33
CA GLY A 140 -0.32 26.20 9.26
C GLY A 140 0.16 25.49 10.54
N ARG A 141 0.14 24.15 10.58
CA ARG A 141 0.56 23.38 11.75
C ARG A 141 2.08 23.33 11.90
N THR A 142 2.58 23.70 13.07
CA THR A 142 4.01 23.60 13.43
C THR A 142 4.42 22.16 13.77
N ASP A 143 3.48 21.36 14.28
CA ASP A 143 3.58 19.94 14.61
C ASP A 143 3.25 19.00 13.41
N ALA A 144 3.23 19.53 12.18
CA ALA A 144 2.76 18.82 10.99
C ALA A 144 3.46 17.46 10.72
N GLN A 145 4.76 17.36 11.03
CA GLN A 145 5.51 16.11 10.87
C GLN A 145 4.95 15.03 11.80
N GLU A 146 4.75 15.35 13.07
CA GLU A 146 4.22 14.44 14.08
C GLU A 146 2.78 14.05 13.76
N LEU A 147 1.95 15.01 13.35
CA LEU A 147 0.55 14.76 12.96
C LEU A 147 0.43 13.81 11.75
N GLY A 148 1.29 13.97 10.74
CA GLY A 148 1.27 13.09 9.56
C GLY A 148 1.74 11.66 9.87
N VAL A 149 2.74 11.51 10.73
CA VAL A 149 3.16 10.20 11.27
C VAL A 149 2.06 9.58 12.12
N TRP A 150 1.45 10.36 13.01
CA TRP A 150 0.35 9.91 13.87
C TRP A 150 -0.85 9.43 13.04
N LEU A 151 -1.29 10.22 12.06
CA LEU A 151 -2.43 9.85 11.22
C LEU A 151 -2.15 8.55 10.46
N THR A 152 -0.97 8.44 9.86
CA THR A 152 -0.56 7.23 9.12
C THR A 152 -0.43 6.02 10.05
N GLY A 153 0.15 6.21 11.23
CA GLY A 153 0.27 5.18 12.27
C GLY A 153 -1.09 4.70 12.76
N SER A 154 -2.02 5.61 13.04
CA SER A 154 -3.39 5.30 13.44
C SER A 154 -4.12 4.51 12.34
N VAL A 155 -3.99 4.91 11.06
CA VAL A 155 -4.55 4.13 9.94
C VAL A 155 -3.98 2.72 9.90
N GLN A 156 -2.66 2.54 10.05
CA GLN A 156 -2.05 1.20 10.08
C GLN A 156 -2.51 0.38 11.28
N GLY A 157 -2.65 0.99 12.46
CA GLY A 157 -3.18 0.36 13.66
C GLY A 157 -4.62 -0.12 13.48
N VAL A 158 -5.48 0.72 12.88
CA VAL A 158 -6.86 0.35 12.56
C VAL A 158 -6.91 -0.83 11.59
N ILE A 159 -6.08 -0.82 10.54
CA ILE A 159 -6.04 -1.91 9.57
C ILE A 159 -5.56 -3.21 10.25
N LEU A 160 -4.55 -3.14 11.10
CA LEU A 160 -4.05 -4.28 11.87
C LEU A 160 -5.16 -4.88 12.75
N MET A 161 -5.85 -4.03 13.52
CA MET A 161 -6.93 -4.48 14.41
C MET A 161 -8.10 -5.06 13.62
N ALA A 162 -8.50 -4.43 12.51
CA ALA A 162 -9.55 -4.96 11.64
C ALA A 162 -9.16 -6.32 11.04
N ASN A 163 -7.89 -6.51 10.68
CA ASN A 163 -7.39 -7.79 10.19
C ASN A 163 -7.35 -8.87 11.28
N ALA A 164 -6.85 -8.54 12.48
CA ALA A 164 -6.80 -9.45 13.61
C ALA A 164 -8.21 -9.90 14.07
N LEU A 165 -9.18 -8.98 14.03
CA LEU A 165 -10.58 -9.26 14.38
C LEU A 165 -11.40 -9.82 13.22
N ASN A 166 -10.86 -9.79 12.00
CA ASN A 166 -11.58 -10.09 10.76
C ASN A 166 -12.93 -9.35 10.63
N ASP A 167 -12.98 -8.10 11.11
CA ASP A 167 -14.18 -7.26 11.12
C ASP A 167 -13.96 -5.98 10.28
N PRO A 168 -14.58 -5.86 9.10
CA PRO A 168 -14.47 -4.65 8.28
C PRO A 168 -15.18 -3.43 8.89
N ALA A 169 -16.14 -3.64 9.81
CA ALA A 169 -16.81 -2.53 10.49
C ALA A 169 -15.88 -1.81 11.48
N VAL A 170 -14.79 -2.45 11.93
CA VAL A 170 -13.72 -1.76 12.68
C VAL A 170 -13.13 -0.62 11.85
N ILE A 171 -12.91 -0.84 10.54
CA ILE A 171 -12.38 0.20 9.65
C ILE A 171 -13.37 1.35 9.55
N GLU A 172 -14.65 1.06 9.29
CA GLU A 172 -15.67 2.10 9.16
C GLU A 172 -15.77 2.97 10.42
N ARG A 173 -15.87 2.34 11.60
CA ARG A 173 -15.97 3.05 12.89
C ARG A 173 -14.73 3.88 13.19
N GLN A 174 -13.54 3.27 13.10
CA GLN A 174 -12.31 3.90 13.54
C GLN A 174 -11.80 4.94 12.53
N ILE A 175 -11.94 4.70 11.22
CA ILE A 175 -11.66 5.72 10.23
C ILE A 175 -12.66 6.87 10.34
N GLY A 176 -13.93 6.61 10.67
CA GLY A 176 -14.90 7.66 10.98
C GLY A 176 -14.47 8.56 12.14
N GLN A 177 -13.93 7.98 13.22
CA GLN A 177 -13.34 8.75 14.33
C GLN A 177 -12.12 9.58 13.90
N LEU A 178 -11.24 9.01 13.06
CA LEU A 178 -10.10 9.76 12.51
C LEU A 178 -10.56 10.90 11.60
N LYS A 179 -11.62 10.72 10.80
CA LYS A 179 -12.22 11.80 10.00
C LYS A 179 -12.75 12.92 10.89
N ALA A 180 -13.49 12.59 11.94
CA ALA A 180 -13.99 13.57 12.91
C ALA A 180 -12.84 14.31 13.64
N TRP A 181 -11.69 13.65 13.84
CA TRP A 181 -10.49 14.30 14.37
C TRP A 181 -9.85 15.25 13.35
N VAL A 182 -9.70 14.85 12.08
CA VAL A 182 -9.18 15.72 11.00
C VAL A 182 -10.06 16.95 10.80
N GLN A 183 -11.38 16.82 10.98
CA GLN A 183 -12.35 17.91 10.85
C GLN A 183 -12.20 19.04 11.88
N LYS A 184 -11.37 18.86 12.92
CA LYS A 184 -11.11 19.88 13.95
C LYS A 184 -9.98 20.85 13.58
N PHE A 185 -9.26 20.59 12.49
CA PHE A 185 -8.23 21.47 11.95
C PHE A 185 -8.80 22.49 10.97
#